data_AF-A0A1V0Q1H7-F1
#
_entry.id   AF-A0A1V0Q1H7-F1
#
_cell.length_a   1.000
_cell.length_b   1.000
_cell.length_c   1.000
_cell.angle_alpha   90.00
_cell.angle_beta   90.00
_cell.angle_gamma   90.00
#
_symmetry.space_group_name_H-M   'P 1'
#
loop_
_entity.id
_entity.type
_entity.pdbx_description
1 polymer ?
#
loop_
_entity_poly.entity_id
_entity_poly.type
_entity_poly.pdbx_seq_one_letter_code
_entity_poly.pdbx_strand_id
1 'polypeptide(L)'
;MWISSHLGRVKCQVRLMSGVNPDTVWTWNAIGKRKGAWGLSEDAPESKEGFLLNHLISELLPKGGGGYRYSNSDPITGQAAWFDLRVNIAKADGTHESEPRFEPLGRGGLPPSPDKLSFGREFRRKGQ
;
A
#
# COMPACT_ATOMS: atom_id res chain seq x y z
N MET A 1 -1.66 14.01 -4.03
CA MET A 1 -0.41 14.08 -4.83
C MET A 1 -0.34 12.84 -5.70
N TRP A 2 0.07 12.98 -6.95
CA TRP A 2 0.38 11.86 -7.83
C TRP A 2 1.82 11.44 -7.58
N ILE A 3 2.05 10.14 -7.42
CA ILE A 3 3.37 9.52 -7.43
C ILE A 3 3.39 8.55 -8.59
N SER A 4 4.37 8.68 -9.48
CA SER A 4 4.50 7.83 -10.67
C SER A 4 5.90 7.25 -10.80
N SER A 5 5.98 6.01 -11.27
CA SER A 5 7.21 5.36 -11.72
C SER A 5 7.07 4.93 -13.18
N HIS A 6 8.04 4.18 -13.69
CA HIS A 6 7.98 3.60 -15.04
C HIS A 6 6.87 2.54 -15.20
N LEU A 7 6.26 2.05 -14.12
CA LEU A 7 5.20 1.04 -14.17
C LEU A 7 3.79 1.61 -14.13
N GLY A 8 3.62 2.75 -13.46
CA GLY A 8 2.29 3.25 -13.20
C GLY A 8 2.31 4.45 -12.28
N ARG A 9 1.14 4.75 -11.71
CA ARG A 9 0.95 5.87 -10.80
C ARG A 9 -0.05 5.53 -9.71
N VAL A 10 0.12 6.17 -8.56
CA VAL A 10 -0.80 6.13 -7.43
C VAL A 10 -1.11 7.55 -6.97
N LYS A 11 -2.29 7.74 -6.41
CA LYS A 11 -2.67 8.99 -5.73
C LYS A 11 -2.63 8.76 -4.23
N CYS A 12 -1.97 9.66 -3.52
CA CYS A 12 -1.89 9.60 -2.07
C CYS A 12 -1.91 10.99 -1.43
N GLN A 13 -2.09 11.00 -0.12
CA GLN A 13 -1.82 12.17 0.70
C GLN A 13 -0.32 12.30 0.96
N VAL A 14 0.14 13.52 1.23
CA VAL A 14 1.55 13.82 1.53
C VAL A 14 1.62 14.82 2.66
N ARG A 15 2.70 14.77 3.42
CA ARG A 15 3.03 15.74 4.46
C ARG A 15 4.50 16.11 4.33
N LEU A 16 4.83 17.37 4.59
CA LEU A 16 6.22 17.84 4.66
C LEU A 16 6.89 17.30 5.94
N MET A 17 8.13 16.84 5.82
CA MET A 17 8.92 16.28 6.90
C MET A 17 10.38 16.69 6.73
N SER A 18 10.95 17.36 7.74
CA SER A 18 12.34 17.85 7.69
C SER A 18 13.40 16.77 7.91
N GLY A 19 13.02 15.60 8.43
CA GLY A 19 13.92 14.48 8.72
C GLY A 19 14.19 13.55 7.54
N VAL A 20 13.80 13.90 6.32
CA VAL A 20 14.01 13.08 5.12
C VAL A 20 15.06 13.74 4.23
N ASN A 21 15.88 12.94 3.56
CA ASN A 21 16.86 13.44 2.59
C ASN A 21 16.13 14.25 1.49
N PRO A 22 16.66 15.41 1.01
CA PRO A 22 15.92 16.30 0.10
C PRO A 22 15.36 15.64 -1.18
N ASP A 23 16.07 14.65 -1.72
CA ASP A 23 15.68 13.95 -2.95
C ASP A 23 14.97 12.61 -2.69
N THR A 24 14.54 12.37 -1.45
CA THR A 24 13.91 11.12 -1.02
C THR A 24 12.50 11.40 -0.53
N VAL A 25 11.56 10.54 -0.94
CA VAL A 25 10.24 10.45 -0.30
C VAL A 25 10.21 9.22 0.58
N TRP A 26 9.53 9.32 1.72
CA TRP A 26 9.36 8.21 2.63
C TRP A 26 7.89 7.93 2.85
N THR A 27 7.54 6.63 2.86
CA THR A 27 6.19 6.17 3.14
C THR A 27 6.24 4.92 4.00
N TRP A 28 5.21 4.77 4.83
CA TRP A 28 4.90 3.47 5.42
C TRP A 28 4.39 2.54 4.32
N ASN A 29 4.87 1.31 4.30
CA ASN A 29 4.31 0.25 3.47
C ASN A 29 3.47 -0.66 4.36
N ALA A 30 2.14 -0.46 4.44
CA ALA A 30 1.27 -1.47 5.09
C ALA A 30 -0.25 -1.29 4.92
N ILE A 31 -0.76 -0.09 4.66
CA ILE A 31 -2.15 0.20 5.10
C ILE A 31 -3.18 0.20 3.96
N GLY A 32 -2.79 0.35 2.69
CA GLY A 32 -3.73 0.28 1.57
C GLY A 32 -4.46 -1.07 1.47
N LYS A 33 -5.79 -1.06 1.44
CA LYS A 33 -6.64 -2.26 1.25
C LYS A 33 -7.66 -2.03 0.16
N ARG A 34 -7.92 -3.05 -0.65
CA ARG A 34 -9.07 -3.04 -1.55
C ARG A 34 -10.36 -3.05 -0.72
N LYS A 35 -11.38 -2.30 -1.14
CA LYS A 35 -12.70 -2.32 -0.48
C LYS A 35 -13.24 -3.74 -0.39
N GLY A 36 -13.91 -4.06 0.73
CA GLY A 36 -14.42 -5.41 1.01
C GLY A 36 -13.37 -6.44 1.44
N ALA A 37 -12.08 -6.08 1.40
CA ALA A 37 -11.04 -6.95 1.94
C ALA A 37 -11.07 -6.96 3.48
N TRP A 38 -10.71 -8.11 4.05
CA TRP A 38 -10.42 -8.28 5.48
C TRP A 38 -11.59 -7.97 6.41
N GLY A 39 -12.82 -7.95 5.89
CA GLY A 39 -14.01 -7.62 6.67
C GLY A 39 -14.03 -6.18 7.19
N LEU A 40 -13.22 -5.29 6.60
CA LEU A 40 -13.24 -3.87 6.93
C LEU A 40 -14.52 -3.22 6.43
N SER A 41 -14.92 -2.12 7.09
CA SER A 41 -16.03 -1.29 6.62
C SER A 41 -15.74 -0.74 5.22
N GLU A 42 -16.79 -0.46 4.45
CA GLU A 42 -16.67 0.11 3.10
C GLU A 42 -16.08 1.53 3.10
N ASP A 43 -16.17 2.21 4.24
CA ASP A 43 -15.62 3.54 4.48
C ASP A 43 -14.30 3.53 5.27
N ALA A 44 -13.70 2.35 5.50
CA ALA A 44 -12.45 2.23 6.23
C ALA A 44 -11.33 3.05 5.56
N PRO A 45 -10.55 3.86 6.32
CA PRO A 45 -9.51 4.73 5.77
C PRO A 45 -8.41 3.93 5.04
N GLU A 46 -8.17 2.69 5.44
CA GLU A 46 -7.31 1.72 4.74
C GLU A 46 -7.68 1.58 3.25
N SER A 47 -8.98 1.67 2.93
CA SER A 47 -9.50 1.51 1.58
C SER A 47 -9.85 2.80 0.86
N LYS A 48 -10.07 3.90 1.59
CA LYS A 48 -10.36 5.21 1.02
C LYS A 48 -9.11 6.06 0.82
N GLU A 49 -8.21 6.07 1.78
CA GLU A 49 -7.06 6.98 1.86
C GLU A 49 -5.73 6.23 1.73
N GLY A 50 -5.69 4.98 2.20
CA GLY A 50 -4.55 4.09 2.05
C GLY A 50 -4.29 3.73 0.59
N PHE A 51 -3.01 3.62 0.23
CA PHE A 51 -2.57 3.21 -1.11
C PHE A 51 -1.51 2.11 -1.01
N LEU A 52 -1.32 1.38 -2.10
CA LEU A 52 -0.27 0.36 -2.20
C LEU A 52 0.87 0.87 -3.08
N LEU A 53 2.05 1.07 -2.49
CA LEU A 53 3.25 1.48 -3.23
C LEU A 53 3.66 0.41 -4.25
N ASN A 54 3.29 -0.85 -4.04
CA ASN A 54 3.58 -1.98 -4.93
C ASN A 54 3.17 -1.73 -6.38
N HIS A 55 2.16 -0.91 -6.66
CA HIS A 55 1.78 -0.53 -8.03
C HIS A 55 2.87 0.25 -8.78
N LEU A 56 3.87 0.78 -8.08
CA LEU A 56 4.99 1.51 -8.66
C LEU A 56 6.27 0.67 -8.77
N ILE A 57 6.31 -0.51 -8.16
CA ILE A 57 7.54 -1.28 -7.94
C ILE A 57 7.66 -2.41 -8.95
N SER A 58 8.79 -2.45 -9.67
CA SER A 58 9.08 -3.51 -10.62
C SER A 58 9.63 -4.75 -9.94
N GLU A 59 9.13 -5.91 -10.36
CA GLU A 59 9.64 -7.22 -9.98
C GLU A 59 11.03 -7.48 -10.57
N LEU A 60 11.41 -6.75 -11.61
CA LEU A 60 12.69 -6.89 -12.30
C LEU A 60 13.49 -5.59 -12.23
N LEU A 61 14.81 -5.71 -12.08
CA LEU A 61 15.73 -4.58 -12.26
C LEU A 61 15.62 -3.99 -13.68
N PRO A 62 16.05 -2.73 -13.90
CA PRO A 62 16.14 -2.17 -15.24
C PRO A 62 16.96 -3.05 -16.18
N LYS A 63 16.71 -2.94 -17.48
CA LYS A 63 17.50 -3.66 -18.49
C LYS A 63 18.95 -3.18 -18.43
N GLY A 64 19.85 -4.01 -17.94
CA GLY A 64 21.29 -3.75 -17.99
C GLY A 64 21.91 -4.51 -19.16
N GLY A 65 22.07 -3.86 -20.31
CA GLY A 65 22.93 -4.22 -21.47
C GLY A 65 22.94 -5.66 -22.03
N GLY A 66 23.18 -6.68 -21.20
CA GLY A 66 23.45 -8.07 -21.57
C GLY A 66 22.23 -8.99 -21.69
N GLY A 67 21.05 -8.47 -22.00
CA GLY A 67 19.86 -9.26 -22.36
C GLY A 67 19.09 -9.93 -21.21
N TYR A 68 19.76 -10.34 -20.11
CA TYR A 68 19.10 -10.93 -18.93
C TYR A 68 18.59 -9.86 -17.96
N ARG A 69 17.37 -10.02 -17.44
CA ARG A 69 16.80 -9.14 -16.40
C ARG A 69 16.73 -9.89 -15.07
N TYR A 70 17.43 -9.37 -14.08
CA TYR A 70 17.44 -9.93 -12.74
C TYR A 70 16.17 -9.52 -11.96
N SER A 71 15.78 -10.37 -11.01
CA SER A 71 14.77 -10.04 -10.01
C SER A 71 15.19 -8.81 -9.20
N ASN A 72 14.24 -7.94 -8.89
CA ASN A 72 14.41 -6.81 -7.97
C ASN A 72 14.25 -7.28 -6.52
N SER A 73 15.18 -8.15 -6.13
CA SER A 73 15.26 -8.76 -4.81
C SER A 73 16.73 -8.86 -4.41
N ASP A 74 16.98 -9.03 -3.13
CA ASP A 74 18.32 -9.35 -2.66
C ASP A 74 18.84 -10.61 -3.38
N PRO A 75 20.04 -10.57 -4.00
CA PRO A 75 20.53 -11.65 -4.85
C PRO A 75 20.99 -12.88 -4.07
N ILE A 76 21.13 -12.79 -2.74
CA ILE A 76 21.60 -13.88 -1.88
C ILE A 76 20.42 -14.62 -1.25
N THR A 77 19.48 -13.87 -0.69
CA THR A 77 18.35 -14.38 0.10
C THR A 77 17.06 -14.50 -0.71
N GLY A 78 16.96 -13.78 -1.84
CA GLY A 78 15.71 -13.63 -2.58
C GLY A 78 14.68 -12.74 -1.88
N GLN A 79 15.04 -12.09 -0.77
CA GLN A 79 14.12 -11.21 -0.05
C GLN A 79 13.73 -10.04 -0.95
N ALA A 80 12.43 -9.73 -1.00
CA ALA A 80 11.93 -8.58 -1.74
C ALA A 80 12.61 -7.32 -1.21
N ALA A 81 13.39 -6.68 -2.09
CA ALA A 81 14.19 -5.54 -1.73
C ALA A 81 14.13 -4.56 -2.89
N TRP A 82 13.37 -3.49 -2.67
CA TRP A 82 12.98 -2.55 -3.71
C TRP A 82 14.04 -1.45 -3.86
N PHE A 83 15.27 -1.88 -4.17
CA PHE A 83 16.46 -1.03 -4.13
C PHE A 83 16.45 0.10 -5.17
N ASP A 84 15.73 -0.08 -6.28
CA ASP A 84 15.77 0.82 -7.45
C ASP A 84 14.40 1.41 -7.80
N LEU A 85 13.67 1.92 -6.79
CA LEU A 85 12.44 2.66 -7.05
C LEU A 85 12.72 4.16 -7.20
N ARG A 86 12.71 4.63 -8.44
CA ARG A 86 12.66 6.07 -8.74
C ARG A 86 11.24 6.52 -9.07
N VAL A 87 10.83 7.64 -8.48
CA VAL A 87 9.49 8.21 -8.67
C VAL A 87 9.56 9.67 -9.11
N ASN A 88 8.49 10.12 -9.76
CA ASN A 88 8.15 11.52 -9.96
C ASN A 88 6.92 11.85 -9.11
N ILE A 89 6.87 13.07 -8.58
CA ILE A 89 5.72 13.57 -7.84
C ILE A 89 5.11 14.79 -8.55
N ALA A 90 3.78 14.84 -8.57
CA ALA A 90 3.04 15.97 -9.12
C ALA A 90 1.84 16.30 -8.22
N LYS A 91 1.41 17.57 -8.23
CA LYS A 91 0.16 17.94 -7.58
C LYS A 91 -0.98 17.14 -8.23
N ALA A 92 -1.90 16.65 -7.41
CA ALA A 92 -3.10 15.96 -7.88
C ALA A 92 -4.31 16.81 -7.55
N ASP A 93 -5.29 16.78 -8.44
CA ASP A 93 -6.60 17.38 -8.23
C ASP A 93 -7.55 16.40 -7.53
N GLY A 94 -8.67 16.92 -7.01
CA GLY A 94 -9.74 16.13 -6.42
C GLY A 94 -9.66 15.91 -4.90
N THR A 95 -10.36 14.88 -4.42
CA THR A 95 -10.58 14.58 -3.00
C THR A 95 -9.37 13.88 -2.34
N HIS A 96 -9.43 13.73 -1.01
CA HIS A 96 -8.42 13.10 -0.15
C HIS A 96 -8.28 11.57 -0.33
N GLU A 97 -8.90 11.01 -1.36
CA GLU A 97 -8.95 9.57 -1.57
C GLU A 97 -7.81 9.07 -2.45
N SER A 98 -7.41 7.81 -2.27
CA SER A 98 -6.34 7.17 -3.01
C SER A 98 -6.78 6.59 -4.35
N GLU A 99 -5.81 6.40 -5.25
CA GLU A 99 -5.97 5.71 -6.53
C GLU A 99 -4.76 4.82 -6.82
N PRO A 100 -4.89 3.72 -7.59
CA PRO A 100 -6.08 3.26 -8.30
C PRO A 100 -7.15 2.66 -7.37
N ARG A 101 -8.40 2.63 -7.86
CA ARG A 101 -9.51 1.96 -7.21
C ARG A 101 -10.04 0.82 -8.07
N PHE A 102 -10.49 -0.21 -7.38
CA PHE A 102 -11.05 -1.41 -7.97
C PHE A 102 -12.38 -1.69 -7.32
N GLU A 103 -13.24 -2.43 -8.01
CA GLU A 103 -14.51 -2.89 -7.47
C GLU A 103 -14.32 -3.62 -6.13
N PRO A 104 -15.22 -3.45 -5.14
CA PRO A 104 -15.11 -4.14 -3.87
C PRO A 104 -15.01 -5.66 -4.02
N LEU A 105 -14.19 -6.29 -3.18
CA LEU A 105 -14.20 -7.74 -3.04
C LEU A 105 -15.50 -8.18 -2.36
N GLY A 106 -16.09 -9.27 -2.84
CA GLY A 106 -17.21 -9.91 -2.15
C GLY A 106 -16.78 -10.60 -0.86
N ARG A 107 -17.75 -10.93 0.00
CA ARG A 107 -17.51 -11.60 1.29
C ARG A 107 -17.32 -13.12 1.18
N GLY A 108 -17.36 -13.70 -0.01
CA GLY A 108 -17.16 -15.14 -0.21
C GLY A 108 -18.14 -16.02 0.57
N GLY A 109 -19.36 -15.55 0.83
CA GLY A 109 -20.37 -16.26 1.63
C GLY A 109 -20.21 -16.14 3.15
N LEU A 110 -19.19 -15.42 3.64
CA LEU A 110 -19.04 -15.15 5.08
C LEU A 110 -20.14 -14.21 5.59
N PRO A 111 -20.56 -14.37 6.87
CA PRO A 111 -21.49 -13.44 7.49
C PRO A 111 -20.88 -12.03 7.58
N PRO A 112 -21.72 -10.99 7.81
CA PRO A 112 -21.23 -9.65 8.08
C PRO A 112 -20.23 -9.61 9.24
N SER A 113 -19.20 -8.77 9.09
CA SER A 113 -18.29 -8.45 10.20
C SER A 113 -19.09 -7.83 11.36
N PRO A 114 -18.80 -8.19 12.62
CA PRO A 114 -19.45 -7.56 13.75
C PRO A 114 -18.96 -6.12 13.93
N ASP A 115 -19.85 -5.21 14.33
CA ASP A 115 -19.48 -3.81 14.63
C ASP A 115 -18.48 -3.71 15.79
N LYS A 116 -18.49 -4.70 16.69
CA LYS A 116 -17.58 -4.79 17.84
C LYS A 116 -16.99 -6.18 17.94
N LEU A 117 -15.68 -6.29 17.72
CA LEU A 117 -14.95 -7.52 17.97
C LEU A 117 -14.76 -7.70 19.49
N SER A 118 -15.51 -8.61 20.10
CA SER A 118 -15.37 -8.98 21.51
C SER A 118 -14.70 -10.33 21.71
N PHE A 119 -14.02 -10.86 20.68
CA PHE A 119 -13.29 -12.11 20.76
C PHE A 119 -12.29 -12.07 21.94
N GLY A 120 -12.32 -13.09 22.78
CA GLY A 120 -11.48 -13.18 23.96
C GLY A 120 -11.93 -12.36 25.16
N ARG A 121 -13.12 -11.73 25.11
CA ARG A 121 -13.76 -11.14 26.30
C ARG A 121 -13.97 -12.20 27.39
N GLU A 122 -14.29 -13.42 26.99
CA GLU A 122 -14.45 -14.59 27.86
C GLU A 122 -13.16 -14.96 28.61
N PHE A 123 -11.98 -14.59 28.09
CA PHE A 123 -10.70 -14.83 28.76
C PHE A 123 -10.38 -13.78 29.84
N ARG A 124 -11.13 -12.67 29.91
CA ARG A 124 -10.94 -11.67 30.97
C ARG A 124 -11.50 -12.22 32.29
N ARG A 125 -10.64 -12.32 33.32
CA ARG A 125 -11.09 -12.64 34.69
C ARG A 125 -12.07 -11.56 35.17
N LYS A 126 -13.16 -11.97 35.82
CA LYS A 126 -14.13 -11.03 36.42
C LYS A 126 -13.43 -10.16 37.48
N GLY A 127 -13.39 -8.85 37.27
CA GLY A 127 -12.92 -7.87 38.28
C GLY A 127 -11.77 -6.94 37.86
N GLN A 128 -11.34 -6.94 36.59
CA GLN A 128 -10.46 -5.90 36.01
C GLN A 128 -11.18 -5.13 34.90
#